data_AF-A0A953KZV7-F1
#
_entry.id   AF-A0A953KZV7-F1
#
_cell.length_a   1.000
_cell.length_b   1.000
_cell.length_c   1.000
_cell.angle_alpha   90.00
_cell.angle_beta   90.00
_cell.angle_gamma   90.00
#
_symmetry.space_group_name_H-M   'P 1'
#
loop_
_entity.id
_entity.type
_entity.pdbx_description
1 polymer ?
#
loop_
_entity_poly.entity_id
_entity_poly.type
_entity_poly.pdbx_seq_one_letter_code
_entity_poly.pdbx_strand_id
1 'polypeptide(L)'
;MKLKLPISIMMLFVSYQSLAQSDHIYVSGRNILGPCGDTLILKGVNYAPYNWGGDPSELRIDQIGRTNANAVRLMWYKDHPDPDVNANYDNLETAG
;
A
#
# COMPACT_ATOMS: atom_id res chain seq x y z
N MET A 1 -8.41 -33.00 35.32
CA MET A 1 -7.10 -32.62 34.73
C MET A 1 -7.07 -32.61 33.18
N LYS A 2 -8.08 -33.14 32.47
CA LYS A 2 -8.03 -33.34 31.00
C LYS A 2 -8.31 -32.10 30.14
N LEU A 3 -8.93 -31.04 30.67
CA LEU A 3 -9.23 -29.80 29.92
C LEU A 3 -8.10 -28.76 29.95
N LYS A 4 -7.14 -28.87 30.87
CA LYS A 4 -6.09 -27.85 31.05
C LYS A 4 -5.03 -27.88 29.93
N LEU A 5 -4.69 -29.07 29.46
CA LEU A 5 -3.72 -29.28 28.39
C LEU A 5 -4.18 -28.71 27.03
N PRO A 6 -5.40 -28.97 26.53
CA PRO A 6 -5.84 -28.39 25.26
C PRO A 6 -5.98 -26.86 25.32
N ILE A 7 -6.37 -26.31 26.47
CA ILE A 7 -6.45 -24.84 26.67
C ILE A 7 -5.05 -24.21 26.64
N SER A 8 -4.06 -24.81 27.30
CA SER A 8 -2.66 -24.33 27.24
C SER A 8 -2.09 -24.38 25.83
N ILE A 9 -2.37 -25.44 25.07
CA ILE A 9 -1.91 -25.56 23.68
C ILE A 9 -2.58 -24.49 22.81
N MET A 10 -3.87 -24.26 22.98
CA MET A 10 -4.62 -23.25 22.24
C MET A 10 -4.11 -21.83 22.55
N MET A 11 -3.80 -21.50 23.82
CA MET A 11 -3.18 -20.22 24.18
C MET A 11 -1.81 -20.04 23.55
N LEU A 12 -1.01 -21.11 23.49
CA LEU A 12 0.30 -21.09 22.86
C LEU A 12 0.19 -20.78 21.35
N PHE A 13 -0.74 -21.44 20.64
CA PHE A 13 -0.99 -21.17 19.22
C PHE A 13 -1.48 -19.74 18.93
N VAL A 14 -2.30 -19.16 19.82
CA VAL A 14 -2.77 -17.76 19.67
C VAL A 14 -1.60 -16.78 19.84
N SER A 15 -0.69 -17.03 20.79
CA SER A 15 0.45 -16.13 21.05
C SER A 15 1.48 -16.06 19.92
N TYR A 16 1.65 -17.14 19.14
CA TYR A 16 2.60 -17.16 18.02
C TYR A 16 2.13 -16.34 16.81
N GLN A 17 0.82 -16.22 16.58
CA GLN A 17 0.29 -15.48 15.42
C GLN A 17 0.46 -13.97 15.56
N SER A 18 0.45 -13.45 16.80
CA SER A 18 0.63 -12.02 17.08
C SER A 18 2.08 -11.54 16.91
N LEU A 19 3.06 -12.43 16.95
CA LEU A 19 4.49 -12.09 16.84
C LEU A 19 5.04 -12.11 15.41
N ALA A 20 4.30 -12.72 14.47
CA ALA A 20 4.73 -12.86 13.08
C ALA A 20 4.36 -11.65 12.20
N GLN A 21 3.65 -10.66 12.75
CA GLN A 21 3.22 -9.47 12.00
C GLN A 21 4.31 -8.39 12.04
N SER A 22 4.62 -7.85 10.87
CA SER A 22 5.47 -6.68 10.66
C SER A 22 4.58 -5.45 10.52
N ASP A 23 5.02 -4.27 10.96
CA ASP A 23 4.27 -3.02 10.73
C ASP A 23 4.47 -2.44 9.31
N HIS A 24 5.29 -3.09 8.49
CA HIS A 24 5.67 -2.61 7.16
C HIS A 24 5.70 -3.74 6.13
N ILE A 25 5.60 -3.35 4.86
CA ILE A 25 5.88 -4.20 3.70
C ILE A 25 7.39 -4.44 3.65
N TYR A 26 7.81 -5.69 3.42
CA TYR A 26 9.23 -6.06 3.38
C TYR A 26 9.50 -7.09 2.28
N VAL A 27 10.77 -7.32 2.00
CA VAL A 27 11.22 -8.31 1.00
C VAL A 27 11.76 -9.54 1.69
N SER A 28 11.38 -10.71 1.20
CA SER A 28 11.94 -12.00 1.60
C SER A 28 12.29 -12.80 0.35
N GLY A 29 13.60 -12.90 0.05
CA GLY A 29 14.08 -13.50 -1.19
C GLY A 29 13.51 -12.79 -2.42
N ARG A 30 12.68 -13.49 -3.20
CA ARG A 30 12.03 -12.95 -4.41
C ARG A 30 10.64 -12.35 -4.16
N ASN A 31 10.12 -12.46 -2.94
CA ASN A 31 8.75 -12.09 -2.63
C ASN A 31 8.69 -10.75 -1.91
N ILE A 32 7.65 -9.98 -2.21
CA ILE A 32 7.22 -8.84 -1.40
C ILE A 32 6.17 -9.39 -0.43
N LEU A 33 6.37 -9.19 0.86
CA LEU A 33 5.48 -9.65 1.92
C LEU A 33 4.79 -8.46 2.57
N GLY A 34 3.49 -8.63 2.85
CA GLY A 34 2.69 -7.66 3.57
C GLY A 34 2.98 -7.68 5.07
N PRO A 35 2.42 -6.71 5.82
CA PRO A 35 2.46 -6.67 7.28
C PRO A 35 2.04 -7.99 7.95
N CYS A 36 1.12 -8.72 7.33
CA CYS A 36 0.58 -9.97 7.84
C CYS A 36 1.37 -11.21 7.41
N GLY A 37 2.50 -11.05 6.70
CA GLY A 37 3.30 -12.16 6.16
C GLY A 37 2.73 -12.80 4.88
N ASP A 38 1.67 -12.25 4.32
CA ASP A 38 1.09 -12.66 3.04
C ASP A 38 1.95 -12.20 1.86
N THR A 39 1.99 -12.97 0.77
CA THR A 39 2.73 -12.57 -0.43
C THR A 39 1.91 -11.58 -1.25
N LEU A 40 2.43 -10.36 -1.41
CA LEU A 40 1.80 -9.32 -2.21
C LEU A 40 2.14 -9.52 -3.69
N ILE A 41 1.13 -9.93 -4.46
CA ILE A 41 1.21 -9.98 -5.93
C ILE A 41 0.57 -8.72 -6.49
N LEU A 42 1.39 -7.75 -6.91
CA LEU A 42 0.91 -6.47 -7.40
C LEU A 42 0.29 -6.63 -8.81
N LYS A 43 -1.00 -6.28 -8.91
CA LYS A 43 -1.79 -6.21 -10.15
C LYS A 43 -2.50 -4.86 -10.14
N GLY A 44 -1.87 -3.88 -10.77
CA GLY A 44 -2.22 -2.48 -10.62
C GLY A 44 -2.27 -1.70 -11.92
N VAL A 45 -2.50 -0.40 -11.78
CA VAL A 45 -2.49 0.57 -12.88
C VAL A 45 -1.50 1.70 -12.59
N ASN A 46 -1.07 2.41 -13.64
CA ASN A 46 -0.33 3.66 -13.50
C ASN A 46 -1.33 4.82 -13.53
N TYR A 47 -1.20 5.78 -12.62
CA TYR A 47 -2.03 6.98 -12.58
C TYR A 47 -1.15 8.22 -12.42
N ALA A 48 -1.36 9.21 -13.29
CA ALA A 48 -0.58 10.43 -13.38
C ALA A 48 -1.51 11.66 -13.28
N PRO A 49 -1.96 12.03 -12.07
CA PRO A 49 -2.83 13.20 -11.89
C PRO A 49 -2.09 14.52 -12.12
N TYR A 50 -0.78 14.54 -11.90
CA TYR A 50 0.05 15.76 -11.96
C TYR A 50 0.96 15.80 -13.20
N ASN A 51 0.73 14.93 -14.19
CA ASN A 51 1.59 14.78 -15.37
C ASN A 51 0.84 14.07 -16.53
N TRP A 52 1.43 14.04 -17.73
CA TRP A 52 0.90 13.33 -18.93
C TRP A 52 -0.47 13.85 -19.41
N GLY A 53 -0.72 15.15 -19.22
CA GLY A 53 -1.99 15.79 -19.60
C GLY A 53 -3.14 15.50 -18.65
N GLY A 54 -2.86 14.97 -17.45
CA GLY A 54 -3.84 14.88 -16.36
C GLY A 54 -4.12 16.25 -15.74
N ASP A 55 -5.40 16.50 -15.45
CA ASP A 55 -5.86 17.66 -14.69
C ASP A 55 -5.95 17.28 -13.20
N PRO A 56 -5.23 17.97 -12.29
CA PRO A 56 -5.31 17.72 -10.85
C PRO A 56 -6.70 17.95 -10.25
N SER A 57 -7.55 18.74 -10.91
CA SER A 57 -8.95 18.93 -10.51
C SER A 57 -9.84 17.73 -10.88
N GLU A 58 -9.35 16.83 -11.74
CA GLU A 58 -10.02 15.59 -12.14
C GLU A 58 -9.37 14.35 -11.48
N LEU A 59 -9.40 14.29 -10.14
CA LEU A 59 -8.94 13.12 -9.39
C LEU A 59 -9.89 11.93 -9.60
N ARG A 60 -9.47 10.96 -10.42
CA ARG A 60 -10.21 9.72 -10.75
C ARG A 60 -9.64 8.49 -10.05
N ILE A 61 -8.92 8.69 -8.95
CA ILE A 61 -8.30 7.60 -8.19
C ILE A 61 -9.35 6.63 -7.62
N ASP A 62 -10.56 7.14 -7.34
CA ASP A 62 -11.72 6.36 -6.91
C ASP A 62 -12.19 5.36 -7.98
N GLN A 63 -12.08 5.72 -9.26
CA GLN A 63 -12.42 4.83 -10.37
C GLN A 63 -11.45 3.64 -10.46
N ILE A 64 -10.21 3.80 -10.02
CA ILE A 64 -9.23 2.70 -10.01
C ILE A 64 -9.69 1.59 -9.07
N GLY A 65 -10.30 1.93 -7.93
CA GLY A 65 -10.88 0.96 -7.00
C GLY A 65 -11.95 0.05 -7.64
N ARG A 66 -12.56 0.49 -8.74
CA ARG A 66 -13.57 -0.28 -9.49
C ARG A 66 -12.95 -1.30 -10.46
N THR A 67 -11.63 -1.25 -10.68
CA THR A 67 -10.93 -2.10 -11.66
C THR A 67 -10.40 -3.41 -11.05
N ASN A 68 -10.62 -3.66 -9.76
CA ASN A 68 -9.97 -4.72 -8.97
C ASN A 68 -8.44 -4.61 -8.92
N ALA A 69 -7.87 -3.44 -9.25
CA ALA A 69 -6.46 -3.16 -9.03
C ALA A 69 -6.15 -3.17 -7.53
N ASN A 70 -5.07 -3.83 -7.12
CA ASN A 70 -4.61 -3.85 -5.72
C ASN A 70 -3.41 -2.93 -5.46
N ALA A 71 -2.94 -2.22 -6.50
CA ALA A 71 -1.83 -1.28 -6.42
C ALA A 71 -2.02 -0.16 -7.44
N VAL A 72 -1.57 1.05 -7.09
CA VAL A 72 -1.53 2.20 -7.99
C VAL A 72 -0.13 2.77 -7.97
N ARG A 73 0.50 2.87 -9.14
CA ARG A 73 1.77 3.60 -9.28
C ARG A 73 1.45 5.06 -9.59
N LEU A 74 1.63 5.91 -8.58
CA LEU A 74 1.46 7.36 -8.71
C LEU A 74 2.71 7.97 -9.35
N MET A 75 2.52 8.61 -10.50
CA MET A 75 3.56 9.40 -11.15
C MET A 75 3.54 10.82 -10.61
N TRP A 76 4.69 11.29 -10.17
CA TRP A 76 4.92 12.65 -9.70
C TRP A 76 6.36 13.07 -10.04
N TYR A 77 6.60 14.37 -10.11
CA TYR A 77 7.94 14.94 -10.28
C TYR A 77 8.31 15.70 -9.02
N LYS A 78 9.58 15.55 -8.61
CA LYS A 78 10.17 16.40 -7.60
C LYS A 78 10.47 17.80 -8.15
N ASP A 79 11.02 17.86 -9.36
CA ASP A 79 11.40 19.08 -10.08
C ASP A 79 10.80 19.01 -11.50
N HIS A 80 10.10 20.06 -11.97
CA HIS A 80 9.49 20.10 -13.30
C HIS A 80 9.99 21.32 -14.08
N PRO A 81 10.52 21.16 -15.33
CA PRO A 81 11.02 22.29 -16.13
C PRO A 81 9.94 23.12 -16.84
N ASP A 82 8.68 22.70 -16.84
CA ASP A 82 7.59 23.41 -17.52
C ASP A 82 6.99 24.54 -16.66
N PRO A 83 6.48 25.62 -17.29
CA PRO A 83 5.89 26.74 -16.58
C PRO A 83 4.73 26.28 -15.70
N ASP A 84 4.71 26.87 -14.52
CA ASP A 84 3.92 26.52 -13.36
C ASP A 84 2.39 26.43 -13.61
N VAL A 85 1.91 25.29 -14.14
CA VAL A 85 0.48 24.95 -14.13
C VAL A 85 0.06 24.23 -12.85
N ASN A 86 1.02 23.81 -12.01
CA ASN A 86 0.76 22.89 -10.90
C ASN A 86 1.46 23.20 -9.56
N ALA A 87 2.27 24.23 -9.39
CA ALA A 87 3.01 24.48 -8.15
C ALA A 87 2.15 25.03 -7.00
N ASN A 88 0.86 25.33 -7.25
CA ASN A 88 -0.12 25.51 -6.18
C ASN A 88 -0.75 24.19 -5.70
N TYR A 89 -0.56 23.08 -6.43
CA TYR A 89 -0.90 21.77 -5.94
C TYR A 89 0.32 21.27 -5.17
N ASP A 90 0.20 21.32 -3.85
CA ASP A 90 1.20 20.89 -2.92
C ASP A 90 1.43 19.38 -3.14
N ASN A 91 2.47 19.06 -3.91
CA ASN A 91 2.71 17.75 -4.49
C ASN A 91 3.04 16.75 -3.37
N LEU A 92 2.01 16.13 -2.78
CA LEU A 92 2.09 15.07 -1.77
C LEU A 92 2.71 15.45 -0.40
N GLU A 93 3.27 16.65 -0.22
CA GLU A 93 3.92 17.08 1.03
C GLU A 93 2.91 17.47 2.14
N THR A 94 1.67 17.84 1.81
CA THR A 94 0.62 18.17 2.81
C THR A 94 -0.15 16.96 3.36
N ALA A 95 0.14 15.74 2.88
CA ALA A 95 -0.54 14.52 3.30
C ALA A 95 0.21 13.72 4.39
N GLY A 96 1.10 14.38 5.14
CA GLY A 96 1.84 13.85 6.29
C GLY A 96 1.37 14.44 7.62
#